data_AF-A0AAW9AUC6-F1
#
_entry.id   AF-A0AAW9AUC6-F1
#
_cell.length_a   1.000
_cell.length_b   1.000
_cell.length_c   1.000
_cell.angle_alpha   90.00
_cell.angle_beta   90.00
_cell.angle_gamma   90.00
#
_symmetry.space_group_name_H-M   'P 1'
#
loop_
_entity.id
_entity.type
_entity.pdbx_description
1 polymer ?
#
loop_
_entity_poly.entity_id
_entity_poly.type
_entity_poly.pdbx_seq_one_letter_code
_entity_poly.pdbx_strand_id
1 'polypeptide(L)'
;MEKQLSVSAAKQLIEFIFNTNYRLAPDGDGLFATKEEAISFVESSEYNPCAPLNVCFDTKQGNYWDSVSATFDGDIWEMEDHSMGGAYASGKSIEDALTNLREQCDLDDDFCPVELSINL
;
A
#
# COMPACT_ATOMS: atom_id res chain seq x y z
N MET A 1 13.34 -8.99 13.32
CA MET A 1 12.01 -8.73 13.91
C MET A 1 11.03 -9.05 12.78
N GLU A 2 10.00 -9.85 13.02
CA GLU A 2 8.99 -10.07 11.98
C GLU A 2 8.30 -8.72 11.70
N LYS A 3 8.20 -8.34 10.43
CA LYS A 3 7.55 -7.10 10.02
C LYS A 3 6.07 -7.20 10.42
N GLN A 4 5.57 -6.26 11.21
CA GLN A 4 4.21 -6.30 11.74
C GLN A 4 3.51 -4.97 11.48
N LEU A 5 2.37 -5.02 10.81
CA LEU A 5 1.51 -3.86 10.70
C LEU A 5 0.60 -3.82 11.93
N SER A 6 1.04 -3.14 12.98
CA SER A 6 0.20 -2.96 14.18
C SER A 6 -1.13 -2.28 13.80
N VAL A 7 -2.20 -2.51 14.56
CA VAL A 7 -3.51 -1.84 14.32
C VAL A 7 -3.37 -0.32 14.20
N SER A 8 -2.51 0.29 15.02
CA SER A 8 -2.27 1.73 14.96
C SER A 8 -1.59 2.15 13.65
N ALA A 9 -0.60 1.39 13.19
CA ALA A 9 0.07 1.67 11.92
C ALA A 9 -0.87 1.40 10.73
N ALA A 10 -1.63 0.30 10.76
CA ALA A 10 -2.63 -0.04 9.76
C ALA A 10 -3.67 1.09 9.59
N LYS A 11 -4.15 1.67 10.69
CA LYS A 11 -5.04 2.83 10.64
C LYS A 11 -4.40 4.08 10.04
N GLN A 12 -3.12 4.32 10.28
CA GLN A 12 -2.39 5.42 9.61
C GLN A 12 -2.31 5.19 8.11
N LEU A 13 -2.03 3.95 7.68
CA LEU A 13 -2.05 3.57 6.28
C LEU A 13 -3.42 3.78 5.65
N ILE A 14 -4.49 3.30 6.30
CA ILE A 14 -5.87 3.47 5.84
C ILE A 14 -6.21 4.96 5.71
N GLU A 15 -5.93 5.76 6.73
CA GLU A 15 -6.18 7.21 6.71
C GLU A 15 -5.48 7.88 5.53
N PHE A 16 -4.20 7.53 5.30
CA PHE A 16 -3.44 8.09 4.20
C PHE A 16 -4.02 7.68 2.84
N ILE A 17 -4.17 6.37 2.59
CA ILE A 17 -4.56 5.84 1.28
C ILE A 17 -5.96 6.30 0.88
N PHE A 18 -6.93 6.37 1.81
CA PHE A 18 -8.28 6.85 1.49
C PHE A 18 -8.35 8.36 1.17
N ASN A 19 -7.28 9.10 1.42
CA ASN A 19 -7.13 10.49 0.96
C ASN A 19 -6.32 10.59 -0.35
N THR A 20 -6.11 9.48 -1.07
CA THR A 20 -5.34 9.46 -2.33
C THR A 20 -6.14 8.91 -3.51
N ASN A 21 -5.53 8.88 -4.68
CA ASN A 21 -6.04 8.14 -5.84
C ASN A 21 -5.80 6.61 -5.76
N TYR A 22 -5.08 6.13 -4.75
CA TYR A 22 -4.81 4.71 -4.56
C TYR A 22 -5.91 4.04 -3.72
N ARG A 23 -5.86 2.72 -3.64
CA ARG A 23 -6.84 1.89 -2.92
C ARG A 23 -6.15 0.90 -2.01
N LEU A 24 -6.92 0.29 -1.13
CA LEU A 24 -6.41 -0.65 -0.14
C LEU A 24 -7.19 -1.97 -0.20
N ALA A 25 -6.49 -3.08 0.02
CA ALA A 25 -7.08 -4.40 0.14
C ALA A 25 -6.45 -5.19 1.31
N PRO A 26 -7.17 -6.17 1.88
CA PRO A 26 -6.54 -7.23 2.66
C PRO A 26 -5.59 -8.06 1.79
N ASP A 27 -4.73 -8.84 2.44
CA ASP A 27 -3.94 -9.85 1.72
C ASP A 27 -4.86 -10.93 1.10
N GLY A 28 -4.79 -11.09 -0.23
CA GLY A 28 -5.53 -12.11 -0.97
C GLY A 28 -7.04 -11.91 -1.14
N ASP A 29 -7.59 -10.74 -0.82
CA ASP A 29 -9.04 -10.45 -0.93
C ASP A 29 -9.31 -9.19 -1.79
N GLY A 30 -10.59 -8.86 -1.99
CA GLY A 30 -11.05 -7.69 -2.73
C GLY A 30 -10.74 -6.35 -2.05
N LEU A 31 -10.82 -5.28 -2.83
CA LEU A 31 -10.64 -3.90 -2.33
C LEU A 31 -11.65 -3.55 -1.24
N PHE A 32 -11.21 -2.82 -0.22
CA PHE A 32 -12.12 -2.15 0.70
C PHE A 32 -12.96 -1.11 -0.05
N ALA A 33 -14.26 -1.11 0.16
CA ALA A 33 -15.17 -0.15 -0.47
C ALA A 33 -15.15 1.20 0.28
N THR A 34 -14.98 1.18 1.60
CA THR A 34 -14.92 2.41 2.41
C THR A 34 -13.82 2.37 3.47
N LYS A 35 -13.49 3.56 3.96
CA LYS A 35 -12.52 3.75 5.04
C LYS A 35 -12.98 3.07 6.33
N GLU A 36 -14.27 3.18 6.65
CA GLU A 36 -14.87 2.60 7.85
C GLU A 36 -14.82 1.07 7.83
N GLU A 37 -15.00 0.47 6.66
CA GLU A 37 -14.84 -0.97 6.46
C GLU A 37 -13.40 -1.41 6.73
N ALA A 38 -12.42 -0.71 6.14
CA ALA A 38 -11.01 -1.01 6.36
C ALA A 38 -10.60 -0.85 7.83
N ILE A 39 -11.09 0.20 8.51
CA ILE A 39 -10.86 0.40 9.96
C ILE A 39 -11.49 -0.75 10.76
N SER A 40 -12.74 -1.12 10.44
CA SER A 40 -13.45 -2.20 11.14
C SER A 40 -12.75 -3.54 10.97
N PHE A 41 -12.18 -3.80 9.78
CA PHE A 41 -11.37 -4.99 9.52
C PHE A 41 -10.14 -5.04 10.43
N VAL A 42 -9.32 -3.98 10.48
CA VAL A 42 -8.07 -3.99 11.28
C VAL A 42 -8.32 -3.96 12.79
N GLU A 43 -9.52 -3.59 13.22
CA GLU A 43 -9.97 -3.69 14.62
C GLU A 43 -10.60 -5.04 14.97
N SER A 44 -10.88 -5.88 13.99
CA SER A 44 -11.53 -7.17 14.18
C SER A 44 -10.57 -8.25 14.69
N SER A 45 -11.13 -9.35 15.19
CA SER A 45 -10.35 -10.55 15.54
C SER A 45 -9.79 -11.31 14.34
N GLU A 46 -10.24 -10.99 13.13
CA GLU A 46 -9.78 -11.63 11.89
C GLU A 46 -8.49 -10.99 11.37
N TYR A 47 -8.16 -9.78 11.86
CA TYR A 47 -6.94 -9.10 11.48
C TYR A 47 -5.70 -9.82 12.02
N ASN A 48 -4.79 -10.16 11.12
CA ASN A 48 -3.47 -10.68 11.45
C ASN A 48 -2.40 -9.60 11.20
N PRO A 49 -1.79 -9.02 12.24
CA PRO A 49 -0.73 -8.00 12.08
C PRO A 49 0.52 -8.49 11.32
N CYS A 50 0.73 -9.81 11.22
CA CYS A 50 1.82 -10.38 10.43
C CYS A 50 1.47 -10.53 8.93
N ALA A 51 0.20 -10.31 8.55
CA ALA A 51 -0.21 -10.21 7.15
C ALA A 51 -0.17 -8.72 6.72
N PRO A 52 0.39 -8.41 5.54
CA PRO A 52 0.42 -7.03 5.06
C PRO A 52 -0.98 -6.56 4.64
N LEU A 53 -1.12 -5.24 4.49
CA LEU A 53 -2.20 -4.67 3.68
C LEU A 53 -1.63 -4.31 2.31
N ASN A 54 -2.41 -4.54 1.26
CA ASN A 54 -1.97 -4.25 -0.09
C ASN A 54 -2.45 -2.86 -0.50
N VAL A 55 -1.52 -2.05 -0.99
CA VAL A 55 -1.80 -0.76 -1.62
C VAL A 55 -1.95 -1.01 -3.11
N CYS A 56 -3.14 -0.79 -3.63
CA CYS A 56 -3.49 -1.03 -5.03
C CYS A 56 -3.53 0.27 -5.81
N PHE A 57 -3.03 0.27 -7.04
CA PHE A 57 -2.95 1.46 -7.87
C PHE A 57 -3.17 1.14 -9.35
N ASP A 58 -3.67 2.14 -10.08
CA ASP A 58 -3.63 2.13 -11.54
C ASP A 58 -2.18 2.15 -12.02
N THR A 59 -1.91 1.46 -13.13
CA THR A 59 -0.67 1.61 -13.89
C THR A 59 -0.86 2.62 -15.03
N LYS A 60 0.24 3.12 -15.60
CA LYS A 60 0.19 4.07 -16.74
C LYS A 60 -0.56 3.52 -17.95
N GLN A 61 -0.58 2.20 -18.13
CA GLN A 61 -1.35 1.53 -19.17
C GLN A 61 -2.86 1.85 -19.09
N GLY A 62 -3.38 2.12 -17.89
CA GLY A 62 -4.76 2.57 -17.65
C GLY A 62 -5.84 1.49 -17.74
N ASN A 63 -5.47 0.24 -18.03
CA ASN A 63 -6.37 -0.92 -18.04
C ASN A 63 -5.88 -2.08 -17.15
N TYR A 64 -4.82 -1.85 -16.39
CA TYR A 64 -4.21 -2.82 -15.48
C TYR A 64 -3.98 -2.16 -14.12
N TRP A 65 -4.34 -2.88 -13.06
CA TRP A 65 -4.08 -2.51 -11.67
C TRP A 65 -3.05 -3.45 -11.11
N ASP A 66 -2.18 -2.90 -10.27
CA ASP A 66 -1.17 -3.65 -9.54
C ASP A 66 -1.23 -3.29 -8.05
N SER A 67 -0.43 -3.97 -7.25
CA SER A 67 -0.38 -3.75 -5.81
C SER A 67 0.98 -4.04 -5.20
N VAL A 68 1.24 -3.38 -4.07
CA VAL A 68 2.39 -3.69 -3.21
C VAL A 68 1.92 -3.97 -1.78
N SER A 69 2.62 -4.87 -1.11
CA SER A 69 2.42 -5.15 0.31
C SER A 69 3.08 -4.05 1.15
N ALA A 70 2.29 -3.41 2.01
CA ALA A 70 2.75 -2.38 2.92
C ALA A 70 3.03 -2.97 4.31
N THR A 71 4.22 -2.70 4.83
CA THR A 71 4.61 -3.06 6.21
C THR A 71 5.30 -1.90 6.92
N PHE A 72 5.37 -1.96 8.25
CA PHE A 72 5.99 -0.94 9.08
C PHE A 72 6.80 -1.61 10.20
N ASP A 73 8.04 -1.17 10.41
CA ASP A 73 8.92 -1.76 11.44
C ASP A 73 8.97 -0.96 12.76
N GLY A 74 8.30 0.18 12.81
CA GLY A 74 8.32 1.12 13.93
C GLY A 74 8.98 2.47 13.61
N ASP A 75 9.78 2.54 12.55
CA ASP A 75 10.45 3.77 12.06
C ASP A 75 10.28 3.97 10.56
N ILE A 76 10.25 2.88 9.78
CA ILE A 76 10.27 2.90 8.31
C ILE A 76 9.04 2.16 7.75
N TRP A 77 8.40 2.80 6.77
CA TRP A 77 7.41 2.18 5.90
C TRP A 77 8.10 1.48 4.75
N GLU A 78 7.67 0.27 4.45
CA GLU A 78 8.18 -0.54 3.35
C GLU A 78 7.05 -0.98 2.44
N MET A 79 7.30 -0.92 1.13
CA MET A 79 6.40 -1.29 0.05
C MET A 79 7.12 -2.35 -0.79
N GLU A 80 6.54 -3.54 -0.89
CA GLU A 80 7.16 -4.68 -1.57
C GLU A 80 6.18 -5.32 -2.55
N ASP A 81 6.58 -5.45 -3.81
CA ASP A 81 5.97 -6.38 -4.75
C ASP A 81 6.72 -7.72 -4.67
N HIS A 82 6.02 -8.76 -4.22
CA HIS A 82 6.59 -10.11 -4.08
C HIS A 82 6.60 -10.91 -5.40
N SER A 83 6.18 -10.31 -6.51
CA SER A 83 6.26 -10.92 -7.84
C SER A 83 7.71 -11.13 -8.30
N MET A 84 7.91 -11.98 -9.32
CA MET A 84 9.25 -12.17 -9.87
C MET A 84 9.72 -10.90 -10.59
N GLY A 85 10.72 -10.23 -10.02
CA GLY A 85 11.20 -8.94 -10.52
C GLY A 85 10.50 -7.74 -9.90
N GLY A 86 9.69 -7.96 -8.86
CA GLY A 86 8.97 -6.92 -8.15
C GLY A 86 9.86 -5.87 -7.49
N ALA A 87 9.31 -4.67 -7.35
CA ALA A 87 9.98 -3.52 -6.77
C ALA A 87 9.92 -3.53 -5.23
N TYR A 88 10.94 -2.95 -4.60
CA TYR A 88 10.95 -2.71 -3.16
C TYR A 88 11.38 -1.28 -2.88
N ALA A 89 10.57 -0.55 -2.13
CA ALA A 89 10.92 0.79 -1.67
C ALA A 89 10.56 1.01 -0.21
N SER A 90 11.24 1.97 0.39
CA SER A 90 11.05 2.32 1.80
C SER A 90 11.08 3.84 2.00
N GLY A 91 10.41 4.31 3.04
CA GLY A 91 10.35 5.74 3.38
C GLY A 91 10.04 5.96 4.86
N LYS A 92 10.32 7.18 5.36
CA LYS A 92 9.95 7.56 6.74
C LYS A 92 8.46 7.87 6.88
N SER A 93 7.79 8.13 5.77
CA SER A 93 6.36 8.30 5.65
C SER A 93 5.80 7.35 4.60
N ILE A 94 4.48 7.14 4.60
CA ILE A 94 3.79 6.35 3.58
C ILE A 94 3.96 7.02 2.20
N GLU A 95 3.87 8.35 2.14
CA GLU A 95 4.08 9.14 0.93
C GLU A 95 5.48 8.95 0.36
N ASP A 96 6.51 9.04 1.21
CA ASP A 96 7.90 8.84 0.80
C ASP A 96 8.10 7.44 0.24
N ALA A 97 7.55 6.41 0.90
CA ALA A 97 7.72 5.02 0.47
C ALA A 97 7.06 4.76 -0.90
N LEU A 98 5.85 5.28 -1.12
CA LEU A 98 5.13 5.14 -2.39
C LEU A 98 5.76 5.99 -3.52
N THR A 99 6.26 7.18 -3.19
CA THR A 99 6.98 8.02 -4.16
C THR A 99 8.28 7.33 -4.59
N ASN A 100 9.06 6.83 -3.63
CA ASN A 100 10.29 6.07 -3.89
C ASN A 100 10.01 4.81 -4.72
N LEU A 101 8.89 4.11 -4.46
CA LEU A 101 8.49 2.94 -5.26
C LEU A 101 8.32 3.33 -6.72
N ARG A 102 7.57 4.40 -6.99
CA ARG A 102 7.35 4.89 -8.35
C ARG A 102 8.64 5.38 -9.01
N GLU A 103 9.55 6.00 -8.27
CA GLU A 103 10.85 6.45 -8.78
C GLU A 103 11.79 5.29 -9.16
N GLN A 104 11.58 4.09 -8.60
CA GLN A 104 12.32 2.89 -9.00
C GLN A 104 11.82 2.28 -10.30
N CYS A 105 10.57 2.57 -10.69
CA CYS A 105 10.06 2.14 -11.99
C CYS A 105 10.68 2.98 -13.10
N ASP A 106 10.98 2.33 -14.23
CA ASP A 106 11.27 3.06 -15.46
C ASP A 106 10.02 3.88 -15.82
N LEU A 107 10.19 5.20 -16.00
CA LEU A 107 9.05 6.07 -16.29
C LEU A 107 8.49 5.85 -17.70
N ASP A 108 9.22 5.14 -18.56
CA ASP A 108 8.74 4.69 -19.86
C ASP A 108 8.04 3.32 -19.79
N ASP A 109 7.97 2.68 -18.62
CA ASP A 109 7.23 1.44 -18.39
C ASP A 109 5.73 1.70 -18.20
N ASP A 110 4.91 1.05 -19.03
CA ASP A 110 3.45 1.10 -18.97
C ASP A 110 2.90 0.50 -17.68
N PHE A 111 3.64 -0.40 -17.02
CA PHE A 111 3.25 -1.03 -15.76
C PHE A 111 3.69 -0.23 -14.52
N CYS A 112 4.36 0.91 -14.71
CA CYS A 112 4.70 1.82 -13.62
C CYS A 112 3.42 2.36 -12.93
N PRO A 113 3.39 2.48 -11.59
CA PRO A 113 2.29 3.12 -10.88
C PRO A 113 2.02 4.53 -11.42
N VAL A 114 0.74 4.90 -11.54
CA VAL A 114 0.38 6.31 -11.78
C VAL A 114 0.88 7.18 -10.62
N GLU A 115 1.08 8.47 -10.89
CA GLU A 115 1.53 9.41 -9.87
C GLU A 115 0.56 9.45 -8.68
N LEU A 116 1.12 9.38 -7.47
CA LEU A 116 0.35 9.51 -6.23
C LEU A 116 -0.21 10.93 -6.16
N SER A 117 -1.53 11.04 -5.99
CA SER A 117 -2.23 12.30 -5.83
C SER A 117 -2.96 12.31 -4.49
N ILE A 118 -2.66 13.29 -3.64
CA ILE A 118 -3.31 13.48 -2.33
C ILE A 118 -4.47 14.47 -2.50
N ASN A 119 -5.67 14.03 -2.14
CA ASN A 119 -6.90 14.82 -2.19
C ASN A 119 -6.99 15.67 -0.91
N LEU A 120 -6.85 16.99 -1.06
CA LEU A 120 -6.97 17.98 0.04
C LEU A 120 -8.41 18.41 0.28
#